data_AF-A0A512HFD7-F1
#
_entry.id   AF-A0A512HFD7-F1
#
_cell.length_a   1.000
_cell.length_b   1.000
_cell.length_c   1.000
_cell.angle_alpha   90.00
_cell.angle_beta   90.00
_cell.angle_gamma   90.00
#
_symmetry.space_group_name_H-M   'P 1'
#
loop_
_entity.id
_entity.type
_entity.pdbx_description
1 polymer ?
#
loop_
_entity_poly.entity_id
_entity_poly.type
_entity_poly.pdbx_seq_one_letter_code
_entity_poly.pdbx_strand_id
1 'polypeptide(L)'
;MRSLFTYASSVSIVALIATGIAGSAKADNISEFLEAVGDGSILVDPAEGIVAPGVAVITGNSGNNAAFPGYTGTDFVGNGFSLKDNENCILASGVGITCDAPQKSGKRDKILLNGANPLDLVFDTIDTSDGTTDYVAISKVTNTTGARMTGYQLQIGYGTGDNFRTVSVAGNTSV
;
A
#
# COMPACT_ATOMS: atom_id res chain seq x y z
N MET A 1 -76.37 -3.02 14.51
CA MET A 1 -75.41 -3.66 13.58
C MET A 1 -74.80 -2.58 12.69
N ARG A 2 -73.56 -2.17 12.97
CA ARG A 2 -72.79 -1.25 12.11
C ARG A 2 -71.44 -1.92 11.84
N SER A 3 -71.22 -2.22 10.57
CA SER A 3 -70.09 -2.96 10.02
C SER A 3 -68.79 -2.15 10.15
N LEU A 4 -67.73 -2.80 10.63
CA LEU A 4 -66.35 -2.30 10.64
C LEU A 4 -65.74 -2.52 9.24
N PHE A 5 -65.32 -1.44 8.58
CA PHE A 5 -64.46 -1.52 7.39
C PHE A 5 -63.01 -1.28 7.82
N THR A 6 -62.19 -2.32 7.74
CA THR A 6 -60.74 -2.27 7.97
C THR A 6 -60.06 -2.01 6.64
N TYR A 7 -59.39 -0.86 6.50
CA TYR A 7 -58.50 -0.57 5.37
C TYR A 7 -57.10 -1.12 5.67
N ALA A 8 -56.68 -2.16 4.96
CA ALA A 8 -55.30 -2.61 4.96
C ALA A 8 -54.52 -1.80 3.91
N SER A 9 -53.66 -0.88 4.34
CA SER A 9 -52.74 -0.17 3.47
C SER A 9 -51.47 -0.99 3.28
N SER A 10 -51.30 -1.56 2.10
CA SER A 10 -50.09 -2.25 1.67
C SER A 10 -48.96 -1.24 1.47
N VAL A 11 -47.94 -1.24 2.32
CA VAL A 11 -46.70 -0.50 2.08
C VAL A 11 -45.79 -1.39 1.24
N SER A 12 -45.70 -1.11 -0.06
CA SER A 12 -44.69 -1.73 -0.92
C SER A 12 -43.34 -1.07 -0.67
N ILE A 13 -42.45 -1.77 0.03
CA ILE A 13 -41.03 -1.40 0.13
C ILE A 13 -40.39 -1.73 -1.21
N VAL A 14 -40.10 -0.71 -2.01
CA VAL A 14 -39.24 -0.84 -3.20
C VAL A 14 -37.80 -0.94 -2.70
N ALA A 15 -37.28 -2.16 -2.62
CA ALA A 15 -35.86 -2.40 -2.39
C ALA A 15 -35.11 -2.07 -3.69
N LEU A 16 -34.45 -0.92 -3.73
CA LEU A 16 -33.53 -0.55 -4.80
C LEU A 16 -32.25 -1.38 -4.61
N ILE A 17 -32.15 -2.53 -5.26
CA ILE A 17 -30.90 -3.30 -5.34
C ILE A 17 -30.01 -2.57 -6.34
N ALA A 18 -29.14 -1.69 -5.84
CA ALA A 18 -28.02 -1.20 -6.62
C ALA A 18 -27.05 -2.38 -6.81
N THR A 19 -27.21 -3.11 -7.90
CA THR A 19 -26.17 -4.02 -8.39
C THR A 19 -25.02 -3.16 -8.87
N GLY A 20 -24.14 -2.77 -7.93
CA GLY A 20 -22.85 -2.20 -8.26
C GLY A 20 -22.15 -3.16 -9.21
N ILE A 21 -21.89 -2.70 -10.43
CA ILE A 21 -21.01 -3.40 -11.34
C ILE A 21 -19.66 -3.40 -10.61
N ALA A 22 -19.25 -4.55 -10.08
CA ALA A 22 -17.94 -4.71 -9.48
C ALA A 22 -16.92 -4.60 -10.62
N GLY A 23 -16.58 -3.38 -11.02
CA GLY A 23 -15.41 -3.12 -11.83
C GLY A 23 -14.21 -3.62 -11.04
N SER A 24 -13.34 -4.40 -11.67
CA SER A 24 -12.04 -4.72 -11.09
C SER A 24 -11.36 -3.40 -10.76
N ALA A 25 -11.11 -3.14 -9.48
CA ALA A 25 -10.28 -2.01 -9.08
C ALA A 25 -8.90 -2.21 -9.71
N LYS A 26 -8.48 -1.25 -10.53
CA LYS A 26 -7.13 -1.20 -11.09
C LYS A 26 -6.32 -0.25 -10.23
N ALA A 27 -5.16 -0.74 -9.78
CA ALA A 27 -4.15 0.04 -9.10
C ALA A 27 -2.89 -0.08 -9.96
N ASP A 28 -2.51 1.01 -10.62
CA ASP A 28 -1.33 1.07 -11.47
C ASP A 28 -0.16 1.66 -10.70
N ASN A 29 -0.33 2.91 -10.25
CA ASN A 29 0.67 3.66 -9.49
C ASN A 29 0.24 3.88 -8.05
N ILE A 30 1.23 4.04 -7.18
CA ILE A 30 1.02 4.57 -5.83
C ILE A 30 1.18 6.09 -5.93
N SER A 31 0.15 6.84 -5.52
CA SER A 31 0.17 8.31 -5.56
C SER A 31 0.86 8.89 -4.33
N GLU A 32 0.48 8.42 -3.14
CA GLU A 32 1.00 8.93 -1.88
C GLU A 32 0.87 7.93 -0.73
N PHE A 33 1.64 8.18 0.33
CA PHE A 33 1.43 7.55 1.64
C PHE A 33 0.39 8.34 2.42
N LEU A 34 -0.64 7.67 2.91
CA LEU A 34 -1.74 8.28 3.64
C LEU A 34 -1.49 8.26 5.15
N GLU A 35 -1.30 7.07 5.71
CA GLU A 35 -1.19 6.89 7.15
C GLU A 35 -0.58 5.54 7.54
N ALA A 36 -0.17 5.45 8.81
CA ALA A 36 0.20 4.20 9.46
C ALA A 36 -0.86 3.88 10.51
N VAL A 37 -1.46 2.68 10.43
CA VAL A 37 -2.55 2.24 11.31
C VAL A 37 -2.10 1.02 12.11
N GLY A 38 -2.37 1.02 13.42
CA GLY A 38 -2.05 -0.10 14.31
C GLY A 38 -0.86 0.19 15.24
N ASP A 39 -0.12 -0.86 15.59
CA ASP A 39 0.87 -0.83 16.68
C ASP A 39 2.26 -0.40 16.21
N GLY A 40 2.32 0.71 15.48
CA GLY A 40 3.57 1.26 15.01
C GLY A 40 3.43 2.65 14.41
N SER A 41 4.55 3.18 13.95
CA SER A 41 4.64 4.53 13.41
C SER A 41 5.81 4.65 12.43
N ILE A 42 5.73 5.64 11.56
CA ILE A 42 6.87 6.07 10.76
C ILE A 42 7.60 7.18 11.52
N LEU A 43 8.92 7.03 11.68
CA LEU A 43 9.74 8.05 12.31
C LEU A 43 9.97 9.22 11.34
N VAL A 44 9.52 10.40 11.75
CA VAL A 44 9.94 11.68 11.20
C VAL A 44 11.15 12.15 11.98
N ASP A 45 12.23 12.46 11.29
CA ASP A 45 13.51 12.84 11.88
C ASP A 45 14.09 14.08 11.18
N PRO A 46 13.66 15.28 11.57
CA PRO A 46 14.10 16.52 10.93
C PRO A 46 15.61 16.77 11.07
N ALA A 47 16.27 16.18 12.08
CA ALA A 47 17.71 16.30 12.25
C ALA A 47 18.48 15.52 11.16
N GLU A 48 17.90 14.44 10.65
CA GLU A 48 18.39 13.70 9.48
C GLU A 48 17.74 14.18 8.16
N GLY A 49 16.95 15.27 8.19
CA GLY A 49 16.27 15.82 7.01
C GLY A 49 15.03 15.05 6.56
N ILE A 50 14.52 14.13 7.39
CA ILE A 50 13.31 13.36 7.13
C ILE A 50 12.09 14.16 7.62
N VAL A 51 11.22 14.57 6.70
CA VAL A 51 10.04 15.42 7.00
C VAL A 51 8.75 14.62 7.00
N ALA A 52 7.67 15.13 7.61
CA ALA A 52 6.39 14.43 7.58
C ALA A 52 5.93 14.15 6.12
N PRO A 53 5.41 12.94 5.80
CA PRO A 53 4.98 11.89 6.75
C PRO A 53 6.09 10.87 7.13
N GLY A 54 7.34 11.10 6.72
CA GLY A 54 8.49 10.22 7.00
C GLY A 54 8.73 9.15 5.94
N VAL A 55 7.73 8.91 5.09
CA VAL A 55 7.77 8.08 3.88
C VAL A 55 7.51 8.97 2.67
N ALA A 56 8.17 8.66 1.56
CA ALA A 56 7.87 9.22 0.25
C ALA A 56 7.74 8.08 -0.77
N VAL A 57 6.91 8.33 -1.78
CA VAL A 57 6.73 7.47 -2.94
C VAL A 57 7.31 8.20 -4.14
N ILE A 58 8.21 7.54 -4.88
CA ILE A 58 8.77 8.04 -6.13
C ILE A 58 8.30 7.10 -7.24
N THR A 59 7.70 7.69 -8.27
CA THR A 59 7.30 7.01 -9.50
C THR A 59 7.97 7.72 -10.67
N GLY A 60 9.06 7.14 -11.19
CA GLY A 60 9.74 7.67 -12.37
C GLY A 60 9.29 7.01 -13.68
N ASN A 61 8.87 5.74 -13.64
CA ASN A 61 8.52 4.99 -14.84
C ASN A 61 7.32 4.06 -14.61
N SER A 62 6.13 4.50 -15.01
CA SER A 62 4.88 3.74 -14.85
C SER A 62 4.77 2.57 -15.84
N GLY A 63 4.00 1.54 -15.47
CA GLY A 63 3.80 0.37 -16.33
C GLY A 63 5.05 -0.51 -16.48
N ASN A 64 6.01 -0.38 -15.57
CA ASN A 64 7.31 -1.04 -15.68
C ASN A 64 7.31 -2.51 -15.22
N ASN A 65 6.15 -3.10 -14.91
CA ASN A 65 6.07 -4.51 -14.53
C ASN A 65 6.23 -5.41 -15.77
N ALA A 66 7.23 -6.30 -15.75
CA ALA A 66 7.56 -7.19 -16.85
C ALA A 66 6.46 -8.23 -17.20
N ALA A 67 5.50 -8.46 -16.30
CA ALA A 67 4.33 -9.29 -16.56
C ALA A 67 3.25 -8.58 -17.39
N PHE A 68 3.38 -7.27 -17.65
CA PHE A 68 2.41 -6.51 -18.44
C PHE A 68 2.71 -6.58 -19.96
N PRO A 69 1.72 -6.89 -20.82
CA PRO A 69 1.92 -6.93 -22.27
C PRO A 69 2.37 -5.57 -22.83
N GLY A 70 3.49 -5.55 -23.57
CA GLY A 70 4.06 -4.33 -24.18
C GLY A 70 5.25 -3.72 -23.44
N TYR A 71 5.70 -4.36 -22.36
CA TYR A 71 6.85 -3.92 -21.59
C TYR A 71 8.18 -3.94 -22.37
N THR A 72 8.99 -2.88 -22.21
CA THR A 72 10.32 -2.74 -22.84
C THR A 72 11.43 -2.25 -21.89
N GLY A 73 11.16 -2.16 -20.58
CA GLY A 73 12.10 -1.60 -19.58
C GLY A 73 12.92 -2.64 -18.82
N THR A 74 13.56 -2.21 -17.72
CA THR A 74 14.12 -3.08 -16.67
C THR A 74 13.46 -2.79 -15.32
N ASP A 75 12.83 -3.79 -14.71
CA ASP A 75 12.21 -3.75 -13.40
C ASP A 75 13.24 -4.17 -12.35
N PHE A 76 12.89 -4.11 -11.06
CA PHE A 76 13.84 -4.49 -10.01
C PHE A 76 14.35 -5.93 -10.17
N VAL A 77 13.49 -6.84 -10.64
CA VAL A 77 13.85 -8.25 -10.88
C VAL A 77 14.76 -8.36 -12.11
N GLY A 78 14.39 -7.73 -13.23
CA GLY A 78 15.17 -7.69 -14.47
C GLY A 78 16.52 -7.00 -14.33
N ASN A 79 16.65 -6.08 -13.36
CA ASN A 79 17.92 -5.44 -12.99
C ASN A 79 18.74 -6.25 -11.97
N GLY A 80 18.42 -7.53 -11.77
CA GLY A 80 19.17 -8.43 -10.90
C GLY A 80 19.08 -8.06 -9.42
N PHE A 81 17.93 -7.55 -8.96
CA PHE A 81 17.70 -7.08 -7.59
C PHE A 81 18.62 -5.93 -7.17
N SER A 82 19.01 -5.09 -8.12
CA SER A 82 19.80 -3.89 -7.91
C SER A 82 18.93 -2.65 -7.79
N LEU A 83 19.27 -1.78 -6.83
CA LEU A 83 18.66 -0.45 -6.71
C LEU A 83 19.25 0.56 -7.71
N LYS A 84 20.37 0.23 -8.35
CA LYS A 84 21.02 1.11 -9.32
C LYS A 84 20.08 1.34 -10.50
N ASP A 85 19.87 2.58 -10.92
CA ASP A 85 18.99 2.94 -12.04
C ASP A 85 17.51 2.52 -11.82
N ASN A 86 17.10 2.21 -10.58
CA ASN A 86 15.69 2.01 -10.26
C ASN A 86 15.00 3.37 -10.13
N GLU A 87 13.84 3.51 -10.75
CA GLU A 87 13.09 4.77 -10.84
C GLU A 87 11.81 4.76 -9.99
N ASN A 88 11.40 3.60 -9.48
CA ASN A 88 10.17 3.45 -8.67
C ASN A 88 10.49 2.86 -7.29
N CYS A 89 10.20 3.61 -6.24
CA CYS A 89 10.45 3.14 -4.89
C CYS A 89 9.59 3.84 -3.82
N ILE A 90 9.49 3.17 -2.69
CA ILE A 90 8.96 3.71 -1.43
C ILE A 90 10.15 3.85 -0.49
N LEU A 91 10.39 5.04 0.03
CA LEU A 91 11.62 5.36 0.78
C LEU A 91 11.36 6.42 1.85
N ALA A 92 12.41 6.86 2.55
CA ALA A 92 12.31 8.00 3.46
C ALA A 92 12.03 9.31 2.71
N SER A 93 11.24 10.20 3.32
CA SER A 93 10.86 11.52 2.76
C SER A 93 11.97 12.59 2.74
N GLY A 94 13.23 12.18 2.75
CA GLY A 94 14.36 13.12 2.78
C GLY A 94 14.52 13.90 1.47
N VAL A 95 14.89 15.18 1.60
CA VAL A 95 15.08 16.07 0.44
C VAL A 95 16.23 15.57 -0.45
N GLY A 96 15.96 15.40 -1.73
CA GLY A 96 16.96 15.01 -2.73
C GLY A 96 17.41 13.54 -2.64
N ILE A 97 16.68 12.70 -1.89
CA ILE A 97 16.93 11.27 -1.85
C ILE A 97 16.21 10.60 -3.03
N THR A 98 16.97 9.83 -3.81
CA THR A 98 16.47 9.02 -4.94
C THR A 98 16.50 7.52 -4.59
N CYS A 99 15.83 6.69 -5.39
CA CYS A 99 15.80 5.24 -5.21
C CYS A 99 17.20 4.59 -5.25
N ASP A 100 18.03 5.05 -6.18
CA ASP A 100 19.40 4.58 -6.42
C ASP A 100 20.46 5.24 -5.52
N ALA A 101 20.04 6.14 -4.61
CA ALA A 101 20.96 6.86 -3.73
C ALA A 101 21.92 5.90 -2.99
N PRO A 102 23.17 6.30 -2.73
CA PRO A 102 24.17 5.41 -2.14
C PRO A 102 23.74 4.87 -0.77
N GLN A 103 24.38 3.79 -0.33
CA GLN A 103 24.17 3.29 1.04
C GLN A 103 24.48 4.40 2.07
N LYS A 104 23.76 4.37 3.20
CA LYS A 104 23.87 5.37 4.29
C LYS A 104 23.46 6.79 3.91
N SER A 105 22.75 6.99 2.81
CA SER A 105 22.13 8.27 2.41
C SER A 105 20.91 8.69 3.24
N GLY A 106 20.51 7.91 4.24
CA GLY A 106 19.24 8.13 4.95
C GLY A 106 18.00 7.64 4.21
N LYS A 107 18.14 7.04 3.01
CA LYS A 107 17.01 6.61 2.17
C LYS A 107 16.04 5.58 2.75
N ARG A 108 16.36 4.97 3.89
CA ARG A 108 15.48 3.98 4.50
C ARG A 108 14.44 4.68 5.34
N ASP A 109 13.16 4.55 5.01
CA ASP A 109 12.12 4.96 5.94
C ASP A 109 12.22 4.09 7.20
N LYS A 110 11.84 4.67 8.33
CA LYS A 110 12.07 4.09 9.64
C LYS A 110 10.73 3.75 10.26
N ILE A 111 10.39 2.47 10.22
CA ILE A 111 9.21 1.91 10.85
C ILE A 111 9.55 1.56 12.29
N LEU A 112 8.79 2.08 13.24
CA LEU A 112 8.88 1.77 14.67
C LEU A 112 7.69 0.92 15.06
N LEU A 113 7.94 -0.33 15.46
CA LEU A 113 6.91 -1.19 16.06
C LEU A 113 6.82 -0.89 17.56
N ASN A 114 5.62 -0.55 18.00
CA ASN A 114 5.33 -0.05 19.34
C ASN A 114 4.39 -0.98 20.13
N GLY A 115 3.89 -2.05 19.50
CA GLY A 115 3.08 -3.06 20.15
C GLY A 115 3.10 -4.41 19.42
N ALA A 116 2.10 -5.25 19.72
CA ALA A 116 2.03 -6.63 19.24
C ALA A 116 1.03 -6.82 18.09
N ASN A 117 0.17 -5.83 17.83
CA ASN A 117 -0.77 -5.88 16.73
C ASN A 117 -0.07 -5.61 15.38
N PRO A 118 -0.70 -5.96 14.25
CA PRO A 118 -0.22 -5.57 12.93
C PRO A 118 -0.06 -4.06 12.79
N LEU A 119 0.88 -3.67 11.92
CA LEU A 119 1.04 -2.30 11.44
C LEU A 119 0.72 -2.29 9.95
N ASP A 120 -0.28 -1.51 9.58
CA ASP A 120 -0.65 -1.27 8.19
C ASP A 120 -0.06 0.05 7.73
N LEU A 121 0.66 0.03 6.60
CA LEU A 121 1.07 1.23 5.88
C LEU A 121 0.09 1.44 4.73
N VAL A 122 -0.65 2.54 4.79
CA VAL A 122 -1.74 2.83 3.86
C VAL A 122 -1.24 3.75 2.77
N PHE A 123 -1.47 3.34 1.54
CA PHE A 123 -1.09 4.09 0.36
C PHE A 123 -2.30 4.30 -0.53
N ASP A 124 -2.37 5.49 -1.13
CA ASP A 124 -3.34 5.76 -2.19
C ASP A 124 -2.81 5.25 -3.54
N THR A 125 -3.73 4.83 -4.40
CA THR A 125 -3.39 4.29 -5.71
C THR A 125 -4.22 4.93 -6.80
N ILE A 126 -3.60 5.13 -7.96
CA ILE A 126 -4.23 5.74 -9.13
C ILE A 126 -4.15 4.79 -10.33
N ASP A 127 -5.20 4.80 -11.14
CA ASP A 127 -5.23 4.15 -12.45
C ASP A 127 -4.68 5.14 -13.48
N THR A 128 -3.57 4.79 -14.10
CA THR A 128 -2.92 5.59 -15.14
C THR A 128 -3.18 5.05 -16.54
N SER A 129 -3.78 3.87 -16.66
CA SER A 129 -3.91 3.09 -17.89
C SER A 129 -2.58 2.68 -18.55
N ASP A 130 -1.44 2.98 -17.91
CA ASP A 130 -0.09 2.62 -18.35
C ASP A 130 0.29 1.17 -17.99
N GLY A 131 -0.55 0.51 -17.17
CA GLY A 131 -0.31 -0.85 -16.68
C GLY A 131 0.23 -0.88 -15.25
N THR A 132 0.57 -2.06 -14.76
CA THR A 132 1.06 -2.24 -13.39
C THR A 132 2.49 -1.73 -13.23
N THR A 133 2.74 -0.99 -12.16
CA THR A 133 4.06 -0.46 -11.82
C THR A 133 4.65 -1.20 -10.62
N ASP A 134 5.90 -1.65 -10.74
CA ASP A 134 6.63 -2.28 -9.66
C ASP A 134 7.40 -1.25 -8.84
N TYR A 135 7.22 -1.31 -7.52
CA TYR A 135 7.91 -0.45 -6.55
C TYR A 135 8.83 -1.27 -5.65
N VAL A 136 9.98 -0.71 -5.33
CA VAL A 136 10.87 -1.28 -4.30
C VAL A 136 10.70 -0.51 -3.00
N ALA A 137 10.26 -1.20 -1.94
CA ALA A 137 10.20 -0.63 -0.60
C ALA A 137 11.59 -0.70 0.06
N ILE A 138 12.11 0.46 0.46
CA ILE A 138 13.42 0.62 1.07
C ILE A 138 13.21 1.01 2.53
N SER A 139 12.87 0.02 3.37
CA SER A 139 12.45 0.28 4.75
C SER A 139 13.35 -0.35 5.80
N LYS A 140 13.38 0.24 6.99
CA LYS A 140 13.99 -0.32 8.19
C LYS A 140 12.93 -0.44 9.28
N VAL A 141 12.71 -1.66 9.74
CA VAL A 141 11.84 -1.95 10.89
C VAL A 141 12.67 -2.01 12.17
N THR A 142 12.23 -1.29 13.20
CA THR A 142 12.83 -1.30 14.54
C THR A 142 11.76 -1.64 15.55
N ASN A 143 12.01 -2.66 16.38
CA ASN A 143 11.12 -3.00 17.48
C ASN A 143 11.48 -2.20 18.73
N THR A 144 10.55 -1.39 19.22
CA THR A 144 10.72 -0.56 20.42
C THR A 144 9.93 -1.06 21.63
N THR A 145 9.18 -2.15 21.49
CA THR A 145 8.34 -2.73 22.55
C THR A 145 9.12 -3.30 23.74
N GLY A 146 10.42 -3.55 23.57
CA GLY A 146 11.23 -4.32 24.52
C GLY A 146 11.01 -5.84 24.48
N ALA A 147 10.03 -6.32 23.72
CA ALA A 147 9.82 -7.74 23.46
C ALA A 147 10.78 -8.26 22.38
N ARG A 148 11.00 -9.57 22.32
CA ARG A 148 11.79 -10.20 21.25
C ARG A 148 10.91 -10.44 20.02
N MET A 149 11.34 -9.97 18.85
CA MET A 149 10.73 -10.40 17.59
C MET A 149 11.12 -11.85 17.28
N THR A 150 10.14 -12.72 17.12
CA THR A 150 10.34 -14.13 16.75
C THR A 150 10.14 -14.39 15.26
N GLY A 151 9.47 -13.47 14.55
CA GLY A 151 9.25 -13.52 13.11
C GLY A 151 8.59 -12.23 12.61
N TYR A 152 8.38 -12.16 11.30
CA TYR A 152 7.59 -11.11 10.65
C TYR A 152 6.86 -11.71 9.45
N GLN A 153 5.74 -11.10 9.08
CA GLN A 153 5.01 -11.40 7.85
C GLN A 153 4.72 -10.08 7.14
N LEU A 154 5.08 -9.98 5.86
CA LEU A 154 4.65 -8.89 5.00
C LEU A 154 3.42 -9.34 4.23
N GLN A 155 2.37 -8.53 4.24
CA GLN A 155 1.14 -8.77 3.49
C GLN A 155 0.83 -7.54 2.67
N ILE A 156 0.27 -7.77 1.48
CA ILE A 156 -0.23 -6.71 0.60
C ILE A 156 -1.73 -6.95 0.47
N GLY A 157 -2.52 -5.89 0.53
CA GLY A 157 -3.96 -6.00 0.62
C GLY A 157 -4.65 -4.65 0.49
N TYR A 158 -5.95 -4.65 0.74
CA TYR A 158 -6.78 -3.45 0.82
C TYR A 158 -7.58 -3.48 2.13
N GLY A 159 -8.00 -2.30 2.59
CA GLY A 159 -8.52 -2.13 3.95
C GLY A 159 -7.41 -2.09 5.00
N THR A 160 -7.78 -1.88 6.26
CA THR A 160 -6.87 -1.79 7.41
C THR A 160 -7.47 -2.46 8.65
N GLY A 161 -6.62 -2.85 9.61
CA GLY A 161 -7.00 -3.51 10.85
C GLY A 161 -7.83 -4.77 10.60
N ASP A 162 -8.94 -4.90 11.32
CA ASP A 162 -9.84 -6.06 11.20
C ASP A 162 -10.52 -6.18 9.81
N ASN A 163 -10.51 -5.10 9.02
CA ASN A 163 -11.06 -5.08 7.67
C ASN A 163 -10.00 -5.35 6.58
N PHE A 164 -8.74 -5.58 6.96
CA PHE A 164 -7.67 -5.88 6.01
C PHE A 164 -7.98 -7.17 5.24
N ARG A 165 -7.81 -7.10 3.92
CA ARG A 165 -7.96 -8.23 3.00
C ARG A 165 -6.73 -8.37 2.14
N THR A 166 -6.00 -9.46 2.33
CA THR A 166 -4.83 -9.78 1.52
C THR A 166 -5.22 -9.96 0.05
N VAL A 167 -4.42 -9.42 -0.87
CA VAL A 167 -4.52 -9.80 -2.28
C VAL A 167 -3.90 -11.17 -2.47
N SER A 168 -4.57 -12.05 -3.21
CA SER A 168 -3.96 -13.32 -3.62
C SER A 168 -2.88 -13.03 -4.65
N VAL A 169 -1.61 -13.24 -4.30
CA VAL A 169 -0.51 -13.22 -5.26
C VAL A 169 -0.68 -14.42 -6.19
N ALA A 170 -1.06 -14.17 -7.44
CA ALA A 170 -1.02 -15.20 -8.47
C ALA A 170 0.45 -15.44 -8.87
N GLY A 171 1.15 -16.35 -8.19
CA GLY A 171 2.38 -16.97 -8.70
C GLY A 171 3.66 -16.75 -7.89
N ASN A 172 4.25 -17.89 -7.52
CA ASN A 172 5.62 -18.14 -7.02
C ASN A 172 6.04 -17.57 -5.66
N THR A 173 5.63 -18.28 -4.61
CA THR A 173 6.53 -18.60 -3.49
C THR A 173 7.69 -19.46 -3.98
N SER A 174 8.93 -18.98 -3.86
CA SER A 174 10.07 -19.83 -3.55
C SER A 174 11.06 -18.99 -2.74
N VAL A 175 11.26 -19.45 -1.50
CA VAL A 175 12.33 -19.07 -0.59
C VAL A 175 13.66 -19.60 -1.13
#